data_AF-A0A979G0S8-F1
#
_entry.id   AF-A0A979G0S8-F1
#
_cell.length_a   1.000
_cell.length_b   1.000
_cell.length_c   1.000
_cell.angle_alpha   90.00
_cell.angle_beta   90.00
_cell.angle_gamma   90.00
#
_symmetry.space_group_name_H-M   'P 1'
#
loop_
_entity.id
_entity.type
_entity.pdbx_description
1 polymer ?
#
loop_
_entity_poly.entity_id
_entity_poly.type
_entity_poly.pdbx_seq_one_letter_code
_entity_poly.pdbx_strand_id
1 'polypeptide(L)'
;MELWQAIIIAIVEGLTEFLPVSSTGHMVITSALLKLNKDEFTKLFEVCIQLGAILAVVVLYWKKFLVFDKNRVNFYIKLVVAVLPALIVGYLFADKIDALLESPLVVGITLLVGGVVLLFVDNWFTKQTIERDEDMSLFKALRIGFWQCVAMIPGVSRSAATIIGGMQQKLTRNVAAEFSFFLAVPTMAAATGYKLLKGRELLMSNTENLKLLLIGNVVAFVVAMVAIKFFINALKKYGFRVWGYYRIVVGIAILVAIGLGYKLSV
;
A
#
# COMPACT_ATOMS: atom_id res chain seq x y z
N MET A 1 -3.74 19.97 11.92
CA MET A 1 -3.42 19.85 10.48
C MET A 1 -4.28 20.84 9.70
N GLU A 2 -3.67 21.59 8.78
CA GLU A 2 -4.35 22.53 7.89
C GLU A 2 -4.80 21.87 6.58
N LEU A 3 -5.75 22.48 5.87
CA LEU A 3 -6.30 21.93 4.62
C LEU A 3 -5.23 21.66 3.55
N TRP A 4 -4.30 22.58 3.33
CA TRP A 4 -3.24 22.40 2.33
C TRP A 4 -2.28 21.25 2.70
N GLN A 5 -2.05 21.01 3.99
CA GLN A 5 -1.25 19.89 4.47
C GLN A 5 -1.97 18.56 4.21
N ALA A 6 -3.27 18.51 4.50
CA ALA A 6 -4.12 17.35 4.22
C ALA A 6 -4.14 17.01 2.72
N ILE A 7 -4.18 18.02 1.85
CA ILE A 7 -4.10 17.83 0.38
C ILE A 7 -2.76 17.23 -0.02
N ILE A 8 -1.63 17.72 0.51
CA ILE A 8 -0.29 17.18 0.19
C ILE A 8 -0.19 15.72 0.63
N ILE A 9 -0.59 15.40 1.86
CA ILE A 9 -0.58 14.02 2.38
C ILE A 9 -1.47 13.13 1.51
N ALA A 10 -2.66 13.59 1.13
CA ALA A 10 -3.56 12.84 0.25
C ALA A 10 -2.99 12.61 -1.16
N ILE A 11 -2.26 13.57 -1.73
CA ILE A 11 -1.56 13.40 -3.01
C ILE A 11 -0.47 12.34 -2.86
N VAL A 12 0.32 12.40 -1.79
CA VAL A 12 1.38 11.42 -1.51
C VAL A 12 0.79 10.02 -1.39
N GLU A 13 -0.29 9.85 -0.65
CA GLU A 13 -1.00 8.56 -0.53
C GLU A 13 -1.43 8.04 -1.90
N GLY A 14 -2.21 8.85 -2.64
CA GLY A 14 -2.75 8.44 -3.93
C GLY A 14 -1.65 8.07 -4.94
N LEU A 15 -0.50 8.76 -4.91
CA LEU A 15 0.63 8.43 -5.77
C LEU A 15 1.33 7.14 -5.36
N THR A 16 1.46 6.85 -4.07
CA THR A 16 2.43 5.87 -3.59
C THR A 16 1.83 4.54 -3.13
N GLU A 17 0.51 4.48 -2.87
CA GLU A 17 -0.13 3.28 -2.32
C GLU A 17 -0.04 2.07 -3.25
N PHE A 18 -0.33 2.27 -4.54
CA PHE A 18 -0.34 1.18 -5.53
C PHE A 18 1.01 0.98 -6.22
N LEU A 19 1.89 1.98 -6.14
CA LEU A 19 3.25 1.87 -6.65
C LEU A 19 4.09 1.04 -5.67
N PRO A 20 5.07 0.25 -6.14
CA PRO A 20 5.89 -0.61 -5.32
C PRO A 20 6.97 0.16 -4.55
N VAL A 21 6.66 1.36 -4.05
CA VAL A 21 7.58 2.35 -3.47
C VAL A 21 7.34 2.64 -1.98
N SER A 22 6.27 2.07 -1.41
CA SER A 22 5.84 2.20 0.00
C SER A 22 5.29 3.58 0.36
N SER A 23 3.96 3.68 0.47
CA SER A 23 3.24 4.85 1.00
C SER A 23 3.71 5.22 2.41
N THR A 24 3.83 4.25 3.32
CA THR A 24 4.36 4.45 4.69
C THR A 24 5.67 5.23 4.73
N GLY A 25 6.63 4.91 3.86
CA GLY A 25 7.91 5.61 3.83
C GLY A 25 7.81 7.06 3.39
N HIS A 26 6.90 7.34 2.46
CA HIS A 26 6.65 8.70 2.01
C HIS A 26 5.85 9.49 3.03
N MET A 27 4.96 8.85 3.79
CA MET A 27 4.24 9.48 4.89
C MET A 27 5.19 9.92 6.01
N VAL A 28 6.13 9.07 6.42
CA VAL A 28 7.15 9.44 7.41
C VAL A 28 7.90 10.72 7.00
N ILE A 29 8.34 10.80 5.74
CA ILE A 29 9.03 11.99 5.23
C ILE A 29 8.08 13.19 5.19
N THR A 30 6.91 13.03 4.59
CA THR A 30 5.97 14.12 4.34
C THR A 30 5.49 14.73 5.65
N SER A 31 5.09 13.90 6.61
CA SER A 31 4.61 14.36 7.91
C SER A 31 5.72 14.96 8.77
N ALA A 32 6.97 14.50 8.64
CA ALA A 32 8.10 15.18 9.25
C ALA A 32 8.38 16.56 8.63
N LEU A 33 8.35 16.69 7.29
CA LEU A 33 8.55 17.96 6.59
C LEU A 33 7.44 18.98 6.90
N LEU A 34 6.21 18.51 7.06
CA LEU A 34 5.05 19.32 7.45
C LEU A 34 4.97 19.58 8.96
N LYS A 35 5.87 18.99 9.76
CA LYS A 35 5.89 19.05 11.24
C LYS A 35 4.60 18.52 11.89
N LEU A 36 4.00 17.50 11.28
CA LEU A 36 2.77 16.83 11.72
C LEU A 36 3.00 15.42 12.28
N ASN A 37 4.25 14.95 12.30
CA ASN A 37 4.63 13.60 12.68
C ASN A 37 4.10 13.14 14.05
N LYS A 38 3.91 14.05 15.02
CA LYS A 38 3.41 13.72 16.37
C LYS A 38 1.89 13.87 16.56
N ASP A 39 1.18 14.36 15.56
CA ASP A 39 -0.24 14.66 15.66
C ASP A 39 -1.07 13.38 15.53
N GLU A 40 -1.83 13.02 16.57
CA GLU A 40 -2.66 11.81 16.58
C GLU A 40 -3.69 11.82 15.44
N PHE A 41 -4.24 13.00 15.12
CA PHE A 41 -5.17 13.13 14.02
C PHE A 41 -4.49 12.88 12.68
N THR A 42 -3.24 13.32 12.48
CA THR A 42 -2.46 13.03 11.27
C THR A 42 -2.22 11.52 11.11
N LYS A 43 -1.83 10.80 12.18
CA LYS A 43 -1.68 9.33 12.14
C LYS A 43 -2.99 8.63 11.73
N LEU A 44 -4.12 9.08 12.30
CA LEU A 44 -5.43 8.56 11.93
C LEU A 44 -5.78 8.90 10.48
N PHE A 45 -5.55 10.15 10.08
CA PHE A 45 -5.84 10.67 8.75
C PHE A 45 -5.09 9.89 7.67
N GLU A 46 -3.78 9.68 7.82
CA GLU A 46 -2.93 8.93 6.87
C GLU A 46 -3.48 7.52 6.58
N VAL A 47 -3.92 6.80 7.61
CA VAL A 47 -4.56 5.49 7.42
C VAL A 47 -5.93 5.64 6.78
N CYS A 48 -6.71 6.65 7.18
CA CYS A 48 -8.10 6.77 6.76
C CYS A 48 -8.29 7.27 5.33
N ILE A 49 -7.32 8.00 4.77
CA ILE A 49 -7.35 8.43 3.35
C ILE A 49 -7.08 7.27 2.37
N GLN A 50 -6.59 6.13 2.85
CA GLN A 50 -6.45 4.91 2.06
C GLN A 50 -7.79 4.43 1.49
N LEU A 51 -8.92 4.77 2.13
CA LEU A 51 -10.26 4.47 1.61
C LEU A 51 -10.49 5.10 0.23
N GLY A 52 -10.05 6.34 0.05
CA GLY A 52 -10.08 7.04 -1.24
C GLY A 52 -9.22 6.31 -2.27
N ALA A 53 -7.99 5.93 -1.90
CA ALA A 53 -7.09 5.20 -2.77
C ALA A 53 -7.68 3.84 -3.21
N ILE A 54 -8.24 3.04 -2.30
CA ILE A 54 -8.86 1.75 -2.67
C ILE A 54 -10.16 1.91 -3.47
N LEU A 55 -10.91 2.98 -3.23
CA LEU A 55 -12.08 3.28 -4.06
C LEU A 55 -11.69 3.50 -5.52
N ALA A 56 -10.49 4.04 -5.79
CA ALA A 56 -9.96 4.18 -7.14
C ALA A 56 -9.82 2.84 -7.84
N VAL A 57 -9.39 1.78 -7.15
CA VAL A 57 -9.35 0.42 -7.69
C VAL A 57 -10.76 -0.06 -8.02
N VAL A 58 -11.69 0.07 -7.08
CA VAL A 58 -13.08 -0.37 -7.27
C VAL A 58 -13.71 0.31 -8.48
N VAL A 59 -13.50 1.62 -8.64
CA VAL A 59 -14.04 2.39 -9.76
C VAL A 59 -13.35 2.06 -11.08
N LEU A 60 -12.01 2.01 -11.13
CA LEU A 60 -11.29 1.71 -12.36
C LEU A 60 -11.58 0.30 -12.88
N TYR A 61 -11.78 -0.64 -11.96
CA TYR A 61 -12.02 -2.04 -12.28
C TYR A 61 -13.45 -2.49 -12.04
N TRP A 62 -14.43 -1.58 -11.98
CA TRP A 62 -15.82 -1.90 -11.57
C TRP A 62 -16.43 -3.05 -12.39
N LYS A 63 -16.17 -3.11 -13.70
CA LYS A 63 -16.64 -4.18 -14.59
C LYS A 63 -16.02 -5.54 -14.29
N LYS A 64 -14.82 -5.59 -13.71
CA LYS A 64 -14.21 -6.83 -13.22
C LYS A 64 -14.67 -7.09 -11.78
N PHE A 65 -14.75 -6.06 -10.95
CA PHE A 65 -14.91 -6.21 -9.51
C PHE A 65 -16.36 -6.37 -9.02
N LEU A 66 -17.36 -5.89 -9.76
CA LEU A 66 -18.78 -5.91 -9.34
C LEU A 66 -19.66 -6.81 -10.23
N VAL A 67 -19.05 -7.63 -11.08
CA VAL A 67 -19.76 -8.65 -11.86
C VAL A 67 -19.82 -9.94 -11.03
N PHE A 68 -21.03 -10.42 -10.77
CA PHE A 68 -21.28 -11.62 -9.97
C PHE A 68 -21.70 -12.79 -10.85
N ASP A 69 -20.77 -13.32 -11.65
CA ASP A 69 -20.93 -14.60 -12.35
C ASP A 69 -20.19 -15.74 -11.63
N LYS A 70 -20.40 -17.00 -12.07
CA LYS A 70 -19.76 -18.18 -11.47
C LYS A 70 -18.23 -18.12 -11.45
N ASN A 71 -17.60 -17.52 -12.47
CA ASN A 71 -16.15 -17.39 -12.55
C ASN A 71 -15.65 -16.32 -11.56
N ARG A 72 -16.40 -15.24 -11.37
CA ARG A 72 -16.10 -14.18 -10.40
C ARG A 72 -16.30 -14.61 -8.95
N VAL A 73 -17.24 -15.51 -8.64
CA VAL A 73 -17.34 -16.12 -7.30
C VAL A 73 -16.02 -16.80 -6.90
N ASN A 74 -15.43 -17.59 -7.79
CA ASN A 74 -14.13 -18.23 -7.54
C ASN A 74 -13.01 -17.19 -7.32
N PHE A 75 -13.04 -16.08 -8.04
CA PHE A 75 -12.12 -14.96 -7.83
C PHE A 75 -12.26 -14.35 -6.43
N TYR A 76 -13.48 -14.09 -5.95
CA TYR A 76 -13.68 -13.56 -4.59
C TYR A 76 -13.21 -14.55 -3.52
N ILE A 77 -13.43 -15.86 -3.71
CA ILE A 77 -12.91 -16.88 -2.79
C ILE A 77 -11.37 -16.81 -2.74
N LYS A 78 -10.70 -16.69 -3.90
CA LYS A 78 -9.23 -16.50 -3.95
C LYS A 78 -8.78 -15.24 -3.21
N LEU A 79 -9.51 -14.13 -3.36
CA LEU A 79 -9.21 -12.90 -2.60
C LEU A 79 -9.35 -13.12 -1.10
N VAL A 80 -10.48 -13.66 -0.64
CA VAL A 80 -10.71 -13.92 0.79
C VAL A 80 -9.60 -14.80 1.35
N VAL A 81 -9.27 -15.91 0.67
CA VAL A 81 -8.18 -16.81 1.08
C VAL A 81 -6.82 -16.10 1.13
N ALA A 82 -6.53 -15.21 0.18
CA ALA A 82 -5.29 -14.42 0.17
C ALA A 82 -5.26 -13.34 1.28
N VAL A 83 -6.41 -12.86 1.74
CA VAL A 83 -6.49 -11.88 2.84
C VAL A 83 -6.25 -12.53 4.21
N LEU A 84 -6.67 -13.80 4.40
CA LEU A 84 -6.65 -14.46 5.71
C LEU A 84 -5.30 -14.42 6.43
N PRO A 85 -4.14 -14.76 5.80
CA PRO A 85 -2.87 -14.70 6.51
C PRO A 85 -2.57 -13.30 7.06
N ALA A 86 -2.87 -12.26 6.28
CA ALA A 86 -2.62 -10.88 6.69
C ALA A 86 -3.56 -10.42 7.81
N LEU A 87 -4.83 -10.86 7.83
CA LEU A 87 -5.71 -10.53 8.95
C LEU A 87 -5.27 -11.24 10.24
N ILE A 88 -4.87 -12.51 10.16
CA ILE A 88 -4.43 -13.29 11.32
C ILE A 88 -3.15 -12.67 11.92
N VAL A 89 -2.12 -12.47 11.10
CA VAL A 89 -0.85 -11.90 11.58
C VAL A 89 -1.04 -10.45 12.02
N GLY A 90 -1.84 -9.66 11.29
CA GLY A 90 -2.14 -8.28 11.64
C GLY A 90 -2.85 -8.14 12.99
N TYR A 91 -3.78 -9.06 13.30
CA TYR A 91 -4.45 -9.10 14.59
C TYR A 91 -3.53 -9.57 15.72
N LEU A 92 -2.77 -10.66 15.51
CA LEU A 92 -1.90 -11.24 16.55
C LEU A 92 -0.70 -10.35 16.91
N PHE A 93 -0.24 -9.52 15.97
CA PHE A 93 0.97 -8.71 16.12
C PHE A 93 0.72 -7.20 15.99
N ALA A 94 -0.54 -6.75 16.15
CA ALA A 94 -0.94 -5.35 15.97
C ALA A 94 -0.01 -4.36 16.70
N ASP A 95 0.24 -4.58 18.00
CA ASP A 95 1.07 -3.68 18.82
C ASP A 95 2.54 -3.66 18.36
N LYS A 96 3.07 -4.81 17.92
CA LYS A 96 4.45 -4.88 17.40
C LYS A 96 4.57 -4.19 16.05
N ILE A 97 3.56 -4.31 15.19
CA ILE A 97 3.51 -3.63 13.89
C ILE A 97 3.43 -2.12 14.10
N ASP A 98 2.56 -1.66 15.00
CA ASP A 98 2.45 -0.24 15.36
C ASP A 98 3.80 0.30 15.91
N ALA A 99 4.49 -0.45 16.77
CA ALA A 99 5.82 -0.04 17.27
C ALA A 99 6.89 0.04 16.17
N LEU A 100 6.83 -0.83 15.14
CA LEU A 100 7.72 -0.73 13.99
C LEU A 100 7.38 0.48 13.10
N LEU A 101 6.10 0.83 12.97
CA LEU A 101 5.62 1.95 12.14
C LEU A 101 6.16 3.29 12.66
N GLU A 102 6.31 3.41 13.98
CA GLU A 102 6.87 4.60 14.65
C GLU A 102 8.40 4.72 14.51
N SER A 103 9.07 3.78 13.83
CA SER A 103 10.51 3.80 13.61
C SER A 103 10.90 4.18 12.17
N PRO A 104 11.25 5.47 11.93
CA PRO A 104 11.80 5.91 10.65
C PRO A 104 13.05 5.15 10.22
N LEU A 105 13.82 4.65 11.19
CA LEU A 105 15.01 3.85 10.91
C LEU A 105 14.63 2.53 10.25
N VAL A 106 13.63 1.82 10.80
CA VAL A 106 13.12 0.57 10.22
C VAL A 106 12.63 0.85 8.80
N VAL A 107 11.83 1.90 8.62
CA VAL A 107 11.29 2.32 7.32
C VAL A 107 12.39 2.64 6.31
N GLY A 108 13.44 3.37 6.71
CA GLY A 108 14.56 3.71 5.84
C GLY A 108 15.36 2.49 5.40
N ILE A 109 15.66 1.57 6.32
CA ILE A 109 16.38 0.32 6.03
C ILE A 109 15.56 -0.56 5.08
N THR A 110 14.27 -0.75 5.35
CA THR A 110 13.40 -1.63 4.55
C THR A 110 13.12 -1.05 3.17
N LEU A 111 13.04 0.28 3.03
CA LEU A 111 13.00 0.94 1.73
C LEU A 111 14.26 0.64 0.92
N LEU A 112 15.43 0.80 1.52
CA LEU A 112 16.72 0.54 0.87
C LEU A 112 16.84 -0.92 0.44
N VAL A 113 16.61 -1.86 1.38
CA VAL A 113 16.70 -3.30 1.12
C VAL A 113 15.67 -3.72 0.09
N GLY A 114 14.42 -3.28 0.22
CA GLY A 114 13.39 -3.59 -0.77
C GLY A 114 13.70 -2.98 -2.14
N GLY A 115 14.32 -1.80 -2.18
CA GLY A 115 14.81 -1.19 -3.41
C GLY A 115 15.87 -2.04 -4.11
N VAL A 116 16.83 -2.57 -3.36
CA VAL A 116 17.83 -3.53 -3.86
C VAL A 116 17.14 -4.78 -4.40
N VAL A 117 16.19 -5.35 -3.65
CA VAL A 117 15.41 -6.53 -4.10
C VAL A 117 14.73 -6.26 -5.45
N LEU A 118 14.07 -5.11 -5.61
CA LEU A 118 13.36 -4.75 -6.85
C LEU A 118 14.27 -4.69 -8.09
N LEU A 119 15.57 -4.44 -7.93
CA LEU A 119 16.52 -4.46 -9.07
C LEU A 119 16.65 -5.85 -9.70
N PHE A 120 16.42 -6.92 -8.92
CA PHE A 120 16.61 -8.30 -9.35
C PHE A 120 15.31 -9.05 -9.66
N VAL A 121 14.15 -8.56 -9.20
CA VAL A 121 12.84 -9.21 -9.37
C VAL A 121 12.57 -9.61 -10.83
N ASP A 122 12.82 -8.71 -11.78
CA ASP A 122 12.58 -8.98 -13.19
C ASP A 122 13.44 -10.11 -13.77
N ASN A 123 14.63 -10.33 -13.20
CA ASN A 123 15.54 -11.39 -13.65
C ASN A 123 15.18 -12.74 -13.01
N TRP A 124 14.62 -12.73 -11.79
CA TRP A 124 14.20 -13.95 -11.09
C TRP A 124 12.95 -14.58 -11.68
N PHE A 125 12.06 -13.77 -12.24
CA PHE A 125 10.79 -14.25 -12.78
C PHE A 125 10.71 -13.91 -14.27
N THR A 126 11.07 -14.87 -15.12
CA THR A 126 11.08 -14.73 -16.59
C THR A 126 10.17 -15.73 -17.31
N LYS A 127 9.61 -16.71 -16.58
CA LYS A 127 8.78 -17.82 -17.12
C LYS A 127 7.35 -17.78 -16.58
N GLN A 128 6.73 -16.61 -16.60
CA GLN A 128 5.32 -16.46 -16.23
C GLN A 128 4.43 -17.06 -17.32
N THR A 129 3.41 -17.82 -16.90
CA THR A 129 2.51 -18.53 -17.81
C THR A 129 1.04 -18.24 -17.54
N ILE A 130 0.71 -17.56 -16.44
CA ILE A 130 -0.67 -17.25 -16.07
C ILE A 130 -0.98 -15.81 -16.48
N GLU A 131 -1.84 -15.68 -17.49
CA GLU A 131 -2.24 -14.40 -18.08
C GLU A 131 -3.63 -13.93 -17.63
N ARG A 132 -4.35 -14.76 -16.88
CA ARG A 132 -5.69 -14.44 -16.37
C ARG A 132 -5.85 -14.89 -14.91
N ASP A 133 -6.61 -14.14 -14.13
CA ASP A 133 -6.86 -14.42 -12.71
C ASP A 133 -7.73 -15.68 -12.50
N GLU A 134 -8.55 -16.04 -13.48
CA GLU A 134 -9.34 -17.28 -13.44
C GLU A 134 -8.45 -18.53 -13.40
N ASP A 135 -7.32 -18.51 -14.11
CA ASP A 135 -6.38 -19.63 -14.26
C ASP A 135 -5.50 -19.85 -12.99
N MET A 136 -5.59 -18.95 -12.01
CA MET A 136 -4.87 -19.08 -10.73
C MET A 136 -5.60 -20.02 -9.76
N SER A 137 -4.89 -20.97 -9.14
CA SER A 137 -5.48 -21.83 -8.10
C SER A 137 -5.58 -21.13 -6.73
N LEU A 138 -6.47 -21.61 -5.86
CA LEU A 138 -6.61 -21.12 -4.47
C LEU A 138 -5.29 -21.19 -3.69
N PHE A 139 -4.49 -22.23 -3.90
CA PHE A 139 -3.20 -22.38 -3.21
C PHE A 139 -2.18 -21.32 -3.63
N LYS A 140 -2.20 -20.88 -4.89
CA LYS A 140 -1.38 -19.76 -5.35
C LYS A 140 -1.83 -18.45 -4.70
N ALA A 141 -3.15 -18.23 -4.59
CA ALA A 141 -3.71 -17.05 -3.91
C ALA A 141 -3.30 -17.01 -2.42
N LEU A 142 -3.38 -18.15 -1.71
CA LEU A 142 -2.94 -18.26 -0.32
C LEU A 142 -1.46 -17.90 -0.14
N ARG A 143 -0.58 -18.38 -1.05
CA ARG A 143 0.84 -18.02 -1.05
C ARG A 143 1.07 -16.52 -1.24
N ILE A 144 0.29 -15.86 -2.11
CA ILE A 144 0.32 -14.40 -2.24
C ILE A 144 -0.10 -13.72 -0.92
N GLY A 145 -1.06 -14.29 -0.19
CA GLY A 145 -1.43 -13.84 1.15
C GLY A 145 -0.30 -13.90 2.18
N PHE A 146 0.54 -14.94 2.13
CA PHE A 146 1.75 -14.99 2.96
C PHE A 146 2.78 -13.92 2.57
N TRP A 147 2.93 -13.63 1.28
CA TRP A 147 3.74 -12.49 0.84
C TRP A 147 3.20 -11.16 1.37
N GLN A 148 1.88 -11.00 1.46
CA GLN A 148 1.28 -9.82 2.07
C GLN A 148 1.67 -9.66 3.56
N CYS A 149 1.94 -10.73 4.29
CA CYS A 149 2.40 -10.64 5.68
C CYS A 149 3.79 -9.99 5.79
N VAL A 150 4.66 -10.16 4.78
CA VAL A 150 5.97 -9.48 4.71
C VAL A 150 5.79 -7.95 4.67
N ALA A 151 4.68 -7.48 4.09
CA ALA A 151 4.36 -6.06 4.01
C ALA A 151 3.95 -5.43 5.35
N MET A 152 3.76 -6.23 6.40
CA MET A 152 3.54 -5.70 7.75
C MET A 152 4.80 -5.08 8.34
N ILE A 153 5.97 -5.37 7.76
CA ILE A 153 7.19 -4.65 8.07
C ILE A 153 7.09 -3.28 7.36
N PRO A 154 7.07 -2.16 8.11
CA PRO A 154 6.95 -0.82 7.53
C PRO A 154 8.04 -0.55 6.51
N GLY A 155 7.69 0.07 5.39
CA GLY A 155 8.62 0.40 4.30
C GLY A 155 8.82 -0.70 3.26
N VAL A 156 8.34 -1.94 3.48
CA VAL A 156 8.44 -3.04 2.49
C VAL A 156 7.62 -2.75 1.21
N SER A 157 6.54 -1.98 1.31
CA SER A 157 5.49 -1.82 0.29
C SER A 157 4.64 -3.08 0.11
N ARG A 158 3.36 -2.96 0.42
CA ARG A 158 2.37 -4.02 0.26
C ARG A 158 2.20 -4.41 -1.20
N SER A 159 2.02 -3.43 -2.08
CA SER A 159 1.94 -3.66 -3.52
C SER A 159 3.18 -4.38 -4.07
N ALA A 160 4.40 -4.01 -3.65
CA ALA A 160 5.61 -4.73 -4.05
C ALA A 160 5.58 -6.21 -3.61
N ALA A 161 5.30 -6.47 -2.34
CA ALA A 161 5.32 -7.81 -1.78
C ALA A 161 4.30 -8.74 -2.47
N THR A 162 3.06 -8.28 -2.65
CA THR A 162 2.01 -9.09 -3.26
C THR A 162 2.22 -9.28 -4.76
N ILE A 163 2.77 -8.30 -5.48
CA ILE A 163 3.09 -8.46 -6.91
C ILE A 163 4.25 -9.45 -7.10
N ILE A 164 5.32 -9.32 -6.30
CA ILE A 164 6.43 -10.29 -6.30
C ILE A 164 5.92 -11.68 -5.97
N GLY A 165 5.06 -11.81 -4.96
CA GLY A 165 4.40 -13.07 -4.62
C GLY A 165 3.59 -13.66 -5.77
N GLY A 166 2.83 -12.82 -6.49
CA GLY A 166 2.11 -13.24 -7.69
C GLY A 166 3.04 -13.73 -8.80
N MET A 167 4.11 -12.98 -9.08
CA MET A 167 5.10 -13.36 -10.10
C MET A 167 5.82 -14.66 -9.74
N GLN A 168 6.13 -14.88 -8.46
CA GLN A 168 6.65 -16.16 -7.97
C GLN A 168 5.69 -17.33 -8.23
N GLN A 169 4.37 -17.07 -8.18
CA GLN A 169 3.34 -18.05 -8.52
C GLN A 169 3.05 -18.15 -10.05
N LYS A 170 3.93 -17.59 -10.89
CA LYS A 170 3.89 -17.59 -12.36
C LYS A 170 2.83 -16.67 -12.99
N LEU A 171 2.26 -15.74 -12.24
CA LEU A 171 1.40 -14.69 -12.80
C LEU A 171 2.26 -13.70 -13.59
N THR A 172 1.79 -13.27 -14.77
CA THR A 172 2.43 -12.14 -15.45
C THR A 172 2.40 -10.89 -14.58
N ARG A 173 3.31 -9.93 -14.83
CA ARG A 173 3.38 -8.66 -14.08
C ARG A 173 2.01 -7.96 -13.98
N ASN A 174 1.25 -7.99 -15.06
CA ASN A 174 -0.06 -7.35 -15.15
C ASN A 174 -1.09 -8.03 -14.26
N VAL A 175 -1.20 -9.36 -14.35
CA VAL A 175 -2.16 -10.12 -13.54
C VAL A 175 -1.79 -10.05 -12.06
N ALA A 176 -0.49 -10.11 -11.74
CA ALA A 176 0.00 -9.95 -10.38
C ALA A 176 -0.30 -8.55 -9.81
N ALA A 177 -0.12 -7.49 -10.62
CA ALA A 177 -0.49 -6.12 -10.27
C ALA A 177 -2.00 -5.97 -10.04
N GLU A 178 -2.83 -6.44 -10.99
CA GLU A 178 -4.28 -6.38 -10.84
C GLU A 178 -4.77 -7.18 -9.62
N PHE A 179 -4.27 -8.41 -9.42
CA PHE A 179 -4.61 -9.21 -8.24
C PHE A 179 -4.20 -8.52 -6.94
N SER A 180 -3.00 -7.92 -6.90
CA SER A 180 -2.53 -7.10 -5.78
C SER A 180 -3.46 -5.92 -5.49
N PHE A 181 -3.96 -5.24 -6.53
CA PHE A 181 -4.91 -4.12 -6.37
C PHE A 181 -6.25 -4.59 -5.84
N PHE A 182 -6.75 -5.73 -6.31
CA PHE A 182 -7.99 -6.28 -5.77
C PHE A 182 -7.83 -6.80 -4.34
N LEU A 183 -6.69 -7.40 -4.01
CA LEU A 183 -6.35 -7.84 -2.65
C LEU A 183 -6.26 -6.65 -1.67
N ALA A 184 -5.82 -5.50 -2.18
CA ALA A 184 -5.78 -4.22 -1.46
C ALA A 184 -7.11 -3.87 -0.79
N VAL A 185 -8.20 -4.02 -1.53
CA VAL A 185 -9.53 -3.50 -1.18
C VAL A 185 -10.01 -4.10 0.15
N PRO A 186 -10.16 -5.42 0.32
CA PRO A 186 -10.58 -5.99 1.59
C PRO A 186 -9.55 -5.81 2.72
N THR A 187 -8.24 -5.89 2.42
CA THR A 187 -7.21 -5.76 3.47
C THR A 187 -7.16 -4.35 4.06
N MET A 188 -7.10 -3.31 3.22
CA MET A 188 -7.07 -1.93 3.70
C MET A 188 -8.42 -1.47 4.22
N ALA A 189 -9.55 -1.94 3.67
CA ALA A 189 -10.87 -1.65 4.26
C ALA A 189 -10.95 -2.19 5.70
N ALA A 190 -10.43 -3.39 5.97
CA ALA A 190 -10.36 -3.94 7.33
C ALA A 190 -9.43 -3.13 8.24
N ALA A 191 -8.21 -2.82 7.80
CA ALA A 191 -7.25 -2.04 8.58
C ALA A 191 -7.77 -0.62 8.88
N THR A 192 -8.33 0.03 7.86
CA THR A 192 -8.87 1.39 7.99
C THR A 192 -10.13 1.42 8.83
N GLY A 193 -11.05 0.48 8.62
CA GLY A 193 -12.26 0.35 9.44
C GLY A 193 -11.92 0.18 10.91
N TYR A 194 -10.92 -0.66 11.22
CA TYR A 194 -10.44 -0.83 12.59
C TYR A 194 -9.87 0.47 13.20
N LYS A 195 -9.01 1.19 12.46
CA LYS A 195 -8.44 2.46 12.95
C LYS A 195 -9.50 3.56 13.06
N LEU A 196 -10.46 3.65 12.13
CA LEU A 196 -11.62 4.56 12.22
C LEU A 196 -12.46 4.30 13.47
N LEU A 197 -12.75 3.05 13.80
CA LEU A 197 -13.51 2.70 15.00
C LEU A 197 -12.77 3.12 16.28
N LYS A 198 -11.45 2.90 16.34
CA LYS A 198 -10.61 3.36 17.45
C LYS A 198 -10.49 4.89 17.54
N GLY A 199 -10.38 5.56 16.40
CA GLY A 199 -10.20 7.01 16.29
C GLY A 199 -11.50 7.82 16.23
N ARG A 200 -12.66 7.18 16.41
CA ARG A 200 -13.97 7.82 16.23
C ARG A 200 -14.17 9.07 17.10
N GLU A 201 -13.67 9.05 18.33
CA GLU A 201 -13.85 10.16 19.28
C GLU A 201 -13.02 11.37 18.85
N LEU A 202 -11.80 11.14 18.37
CA LEU A 202 -10.93 12.16 17.80
C LEU A 202 -11.48 12.77 16.49
N LEU A 203 -12.20 11.97 15.69
CA LEU A 203 -12.87 12.46 14.49
C LEU A 203 -14.12 13.29 14.82
N MET A 204 -14.89 12.86 15.81
CA MET A 204 -16.14 13.51 16.18
C MET A 204 -15.94 14.73 17.09
N SER A 205 -14.78 14.86 17.74
CA SER A 205 -14.48 15.99 18.61
C SER A 205 -14.38 17.33 17.85
N ASN A 206 -14.06 17.30 16.56
CA ASN A 206 -13.95 18.49 15.72
C ASN A 206 -14.54 18.22 14.33
N THR A 207 -15.57 18.98 13.95
CA THR A 207 -16.18 18.89 12.61
C THR A 207 -15.20 19.20 11.47
N GLU A 208 -14.13 19.95 11.74
CA GLU A 208 -13.05 20.19 10.78
C GLU A 208 -12.26 18.93 10.45
N ASN A 209 -12.00 18.05 11.43
CA ASN A 209 -11.31 16.78 11.21
C ASN A 209 -12.06 15.90 10.20
N LEU A 210 -13.38 15.83 10.32
CA LEU A 210 -14.23 15.12 9.38
C LEU A 210 -14.18 15.74 7.98
N LYS A 211 -14.23 17.07 7.87
CA LYS A 211 -14.11 17.78 6.58
C LYS A 211 -12.77 17.50 5.91
N LEU A 212 -11.67 17.60 6.65
CA LEU A 212 -10.33 17.31 6.15
C LEU A 212 -10.24 15.87 5.66
N LEU A 213 -10.74 14.90 6.44
CA LEU A 213 -10.75 13.49 6.06
C LEU A 213 -11.52 13.23 4.76
N LEU A 214 -12.70 13.85 4.59
CA LEU A 214 -13.50 13.71 3.38
C LEU A 214 -12.76 14.28 2.16
N ILE A 215 -12.19 15.49 2.27
CA ILE A 215 -11.43 16.12 1.19
C ILE A 215 -10.19 15.27 0.85
N GLY A 216 -9.45 14.81 1.87
CA GLY A 216 -8.28 13.96 1.70
C GLY A 216 -8.62 12.67 0.94
N ASN A 217 -9.74 12.02 1.27
CA ASN A 217 -10.20 10.83 0.55
C ASN A 217 -10.54 11.13 -0.92
N VAL A 218 -11.19 12.25 -1.21
CA VAL A 218 -11.49 12.65 -2.60
C VAL A 218 -10.19 12.91 -3.38
N VAL A 219 -9.23 13.60 -2.78
CA VAL A 219 -7.93 13.88 -3.41
C VAL A 219 -7.16 12.58 -3.64
N ALA A 220 -7.02 11.73 -2.62
CA ALA A 220 -6.35 10.44 -2.71
C ALA A 220 -6.99 9.54 -3.78
N PHE A 221 -8.33 9.53 -3.87
CA PHE A 221 -9.07 8.83 -4.92
C PHE A 221 -8.70 9.30 -6.33
N VAL A 222 -8.77 10.60 -6.59
CA VAL A 222 -8.46 11.17 -7.91
C VAL A 222 -7.01 10.89 -8.30
N VAL A 223 -6.08 11.09 -7.37
CA VAL A 223 -4.65 10.89 -7.60
C VAL A 223 -4.34 9.40 -7.80
N ALA A 224 -4.93 8.50 -7.01
CA ALA A 224 -4.78 7.05 -7.16
C ALA A 224 -5.29 6.56 -8.52
N MET A 225 -6.39 7.11 -9.04
CA MET A 225 -6.87 6.75 -10.37
C MET A 225 -5.83 7.04 -11.47
N VAL A 226 -5.13 8.16 -11.37
CA VAL A 226 -4.05 8.53 -12.30
C VAL A 226 -2.83 7.63 -12.06
N ALA A 227 -2.43 7.43 -10.80
CA ALA A 227 -1.27 6.64 -10.42
C ALA A 227 -1.39 5.17 -10.86
N ILE A 228 -2.54 4.53 -10.69
CA ILE A 228 -2.78 3.13 -11.11
C ILE A 228 -2.61 2.99 -12.63
N LYS A 229 -3.23 3.88 -13.42
CA LYS A 229 -3.14 3.84 -14.89
C LYS A 229 -1.70 4.04 -15.35
N PHE A 230 -1.01 5.02 -14.77
CA PHE A 230 0.40 5.27 -15.06
C PHE A 230 1.26 4.05 -14.71
N PHE A 231 1.08 3.51 -13.51
CA PHE A 231 1.88 2.42 -12.99
C PHE A 231 1.77 1.16 -13.84
N ILE A 232 0.56 0.76 -14.25
CA ILE A 232 0.40 -0.44 -15.08
C ILE A 232 1.16 -0.29 -16.40
N ASN A 233 1.08 0.88 -17.03
CA ASN A 233 1.78 1.12 -18.29
C ASN A 233 3.30 1.17 -18.08
N ALA A 234 3.77 1.79 -16.99
CA ALA A 234 5.17 1.85 -16.64
C ALA A 234 5.74 0.46 -16.29
N LEU A 235 5.00 -0.34 -15.52
CA LEU A 235 5.39 -1.70 -15.12
C LEU A 235 5.55 -2.62 -16.33
N LYS A 236 4.65 -2.51 -17.31
CA LYS A 236 4.74 -3.24 -18.58
C LYS A 236 6.02 -2.89 -19.35
N LYS A 237 6.36 -1.60 -19.41
CA LYS A 237 7.45 -1.08 -20.25
C LYS A 237 8.83 -1.17 -19.60
N TYR A 238 8.92 -0.88 -18.31
CA TYR A 238 10.19 -0.69 -17.59
C TYR A 238 10.45 -1.71 -16.48
N GLY A 239 9.46 -2.53 -16.11
CA GLY A 239 9.59 -3.50 -15.02
C GLY A 239 9.76 -2.85 -13.64
N PHE A 240 10.48 -3.53 -12.74
CA PHE A 240 10.70 -3.14 -11.35
C PHE A 240 11.93 -2.26 -11.11
N ARG A 241 12.92 -2.29 -12.02
CA ARG A 241 14.23 -1.65 -11.77
C ARG A 241 14.13 -0.15 -11.47
N VAL A 242 13.31 0.59 -12.19
CA VAL A 242 13.12 2.05 -11.96
C VAL A 242 12.63 2.32 -10.54
N TRP A 243 11.68 1.52 -10.07
CA TRP A 243 11.14 1.60 -8.71
C TRP A 243 12.17 1.17 -7.65
N GLY A 244 13.03 0.21 -7.98
CA GLY A 244 14.15 -0.19 -7.14
C GLY A 244 15.13 0.94 -6.89
N TYR A 245 15.60 1.60 -7.95
CA TYR A 245 16.47 2.79 -7.82
C TYR A 245 15.79 3.89 -7.01
N TYR A 246 14.52 4.18 -7.30
CA TYR A 246 13.75 5.17 -6.56
C TYR A 246 13.72 4.87 -5.05
N ARG A 247 13.40 3.64 -4.66
CA ARG A 247 13.39 3.22 -3.25
C ARG A 247 14.75 3.30 -2.58
N ILE A 248 15.82 2.96 -3.30
CA ILE A 248 17.19 3.07 -2.77
C ILE A 248 17.49 4.54 -2.46
N VAL A 249 17.18 5.46 -3.39
CA VAL A 249 17.40 6.90 -3.18
C VAL A 249 16.60 7.42 -1.99
N VAL A 250 15.31 7.10 -1.90
CA VAL A 250 14.46 7.53 -0.78
C VAL A 250 14.93 6.93 0.55
N GLY A 251 15.28 5.63 0.57
CA GLY A 251 15.81 4.95 1.75
C GLY A 251 17.11 5.58 2.24
N ILE A 252 18.05 5.86 1.34
CA ILE A 252 19.30 6.59 1.66
C ILE A 252 18.99 7.98 2.21
N ALA A 253 18.07 8.72 1.59
CA ALA A 253 17.70 10.06 2.05
C ALA A 253 17.17 10.05 3.49
N ILE A 254 16.31 9.09 3.84
CA ILE A 254 15.81 8.92 5.22
C ILE A 254 16.98 8.60 6.17
N LEU A 255 17.83 7.65 5.83
CA LEU A 255 18.94 7.22 6.69
C LEU A 255 19.97 8.34 6.92
N VAL A 256 20.28 9.11 5.87
CA VAL A 256 21.15 10.28 5.96
C VAL A 256 20.52 11.36 6.83
N ALA A 257 19.22 11.65 6.65
CA ALA A 257 18.53 12.63 7.49
C ALA A 257 18.55 12.23 8.97
N ILE A 258 18.35 10.95 9.29
CA ILE A 258 18.48 10.43 10.67
C ILE A 258 19.93 10.61 11.17
N GLY A 259 20.93 10.26 10.36
CA GLY A 259 22.35 10.40 10.71
C GLY A 259 22.78 11.85 10.95
N LEU A 260 22.14 12.81 10.26
CA LEU A 260 22.32 14.25 10.47
C LEU A 260 21.54 14.81 11.67
N GLY A 261 20.80 13.97 12.39
CA GLY A 261 20.04 14.36 13.59
C GLY A 261 18.64 14.91 13.34
N TYR A 262 18.10 14.80 12.12
CA TYR A 262 16.72 15.19 11.86
C TYR A 262 15.74 14.23 12.57
N LYS A 263 14.79 14.81 13.32
CA LYS A 263 13.77 14.04 14.04
C LYS A 263 12.61 13.68 13.11
N LEU A 264 12.75 12.54 12.44
CA LEU A 264 11.70 11.97 11.57
C LEU A 264 10.67 11.11 12.32
N SER A 265 10.86 10.88 13.63
CA SER A 265 10.01 9.98 14.44
C SER A 265 8.55 10.39 14.39
N VAL A 266 7.67 9.43 14.10
CA VAL A 266 6.20 9.59 14.02
C VAL A 266 5.58 9.22 15.36
#